data_AF-A0A7Y2VDZ5-F1
#
_entry.id   AF-A0A7Y2VDZ5-F1
#
_cell.length_a   1.000
_cell.length_b   1.000
_cell.length_c   1.000
_cell.angle_alpha   90.00
_cell.angle_beta   90.00
_cell.angle_gamma   90.00
#
_symmetry.space_group_name_H-M   'P 1'
#
loop_
_entity.id
_entity.type
_entity.pdbx_description
1 polymer ?
#
loop_
_entity_poly.entity_id
_entity_poly.type
_entity_poly.pdbx_seq_one_letter_code
_entity_poly.pdbx_strand_id
1 'polypeptide(L)'
;QLLFKLEGLGIEQIIPTSGTGWETITYDFSAVAGNVGSVTAITLLMDNGTAGDGSADWTIQFDNIRLCSNGSSGGGSGSELATNGDFETGDDTGWFIFQNGGTAALDNTISNGGTWSGKLTVGDTGGNPAFKQERIGAGTVAAEDVVQVQFDHIGSVVQPGAAVNVILFGEGAGGVSFTEVLNPGPVLGGSWDTYTGTYTIPPGTDVSEGISFLIETVCGAVAGCSVTMNIDNVSVTLNP
;
A
#
# COMPACT_ATOMS: atom_id res chain seq x y z
N GLN A 1 8.62 -3.12 -29.79
CA GLN A 1 9.19 -2.11 -28.86
C GLN A 1 8.07 -1.21 -28.36
N LEU A 2 8.11 -0.80 -27.10
CA LEU A 2 7.14 0.11 -26.52
C LEU A 2 7.82 1.42 -26.15
N LEU A 3 7.24 2.53 -26.61
CA LEU A 3 7.64 3.88 -26.23
C LEU A 3 6.71 4.39 -25.13
N PHE A 4 7.29 4.91 -24.06
CA PHE A 4 6.61 5.62 -22.99
C PHE A 4 7.05 7.07 -22.97
N LYS A 5 6.10 7.99 -23.08
CA LYS A 5 6.35 9.43 -23.11
C LYS A 5 5.63 10.14 -21.98
N LEU A 6 6.35 11.01 -21.30
CA LEU A 6 5.86 11.98 -20.32
C LEU A 6 5.52 13.28 -21.05
N GLU A 7 4.24 13.49 -21.34
CA GLU A 7 3.76 14.72 -21.96
C GLU A 7 3.90 15.91 -21.01
N GLY A 8 4.05 17.12 -21.56
CA GLY A 8 4.36 18.33 -20.80
C GLY A 8 5.86 18.52 -20.54
N LEU A 9 6.61 17.42 -20.35
CA LEU A 9 8.07 17.43 -20.28
C LEU A 9 8.74 17.11 -21.62
N GLY A 10 8.05 16.38 -22.51
CA GLY A 10 8.60 15.94 -23.78
C GLY A 10 9.72 14.91 -23.64
N ILE A 11 9.70 14.14 -22.56
CA ILE A 11 10.70 13.10 -22.27
C ILE A 11 10.12 11.74 -22.65
N GLU A 12 10.91 10.91 -23.32
CA GLU A 12 10.50 9.59 -23.77
C GLU A 12 11.57 8.54 -23.54
N GLN A 13 11.13 7.30 -23.33
CA GLN A 13 11.96 6.11 -23.28
C GLN A 13 11.36 5.03 -24.16
N ILE A 14 12.22 4.20 -24.75
CA ILE A 14 11.83 3.10 -25.62
C ILE A 14 12.46 1.82 -25.07
N ILE A 15 11.63 0.81 -24.84
CA ILE A 15 12.08 -0.49 -24.34
C ILE A 15 11.68 -1.58 -25.35
N PRO A 16 12.61 -2.51 -25.69
CA PRO A 16 12.26 -3.66 -26.52
C PRO A 16 11.23 -4.56 -25.82
N THR A 17 10.33 -5.12 -26.61
CA THR A 17 9.30 -6.06 -26.15
C THR A 17 9.62 -7.46 -26.64
N SER A 18 9.23 -8.50 -25.90
CA SER A 18 9.34 -9.88 -26.37
C SER A 18 8.42 -10.18 -27.55
N GLY A 19 7.34 -9.42 -27.68
CA GLY A 19 6.39 -9.52 -28.80
C GLY A 19 5.39 -10.68 -28.66
N THR A 20 5.42 -11.42 -27.56
CA THR A 20 4.48 -12.53 -27.30
C THR A 20 4.14 -12.63 -25.82
N GLY A 21 2.85 -12.75 -25.51
CA GLY A 21 2.37 -12.92 -24.14
C GLY A 21 2.37 -11.63 -23.30
N TRP A 22 1.99 -11.76 -22.03
CA TRP A 22 2.06 -10.67 -21.07
C TRP A 22 3.49 -10.51 -20.56
N GLU A 23 3.97 -9.28 -20.53
CA GLU A 23 5.26 -8.93 -19.93
C GLU A 23 5.15 -7.62 -19.14
N THR A 24 5.95 -7.51 -18.07
CA THR A 24 6.08 -6.25 -17.31
C THR A 24 7.23 -5.43 -17.90
N ILE A 25 6.95 -4.16 -18.22
CA ILE A 25 7.95 -3.22 -18.74
C ILE A 25 8.13 -2.08 -17.73
N THR A 26 9.39 -1.84 -17.33
CA THR A 26 9.74 -0.81 -16.35
C THR A 26 10.49 0.34 -17.01
N TYR A 27 9.97 1.56 -16.87
CA TYR A 27 10.60 2.79 -17.36
C TYR A 27 11.23 3.57 -16.21
N ASP A 28 12.52 3.86 -16.29
CA ASP A 28 13.27 4.58 -15.26
C ASP A 28 13.57 6.01 -15.70
N PHE A 29 12.83 6.97 -15.13
CA PHE A 29 13.02 8.40 -15.37
C PHE A 29 13.93 9.09 -14.32
N SER A 30 14.68 8.35 -13.51
CA SER A 30 15.56 8.91 -12.46
C SER A 30 16.61 9.88 -13.01
N ALA A 31 17.17 9.59 -14.19
CA ALA A 31 18.15 10.46 -14.85
C ALA A 31 17.61 11.84 -15.23
N VAL A 32 16.29 12.00 -15.25
CA VAL A 32 15.59 13.24 -15.62
C VAL A 32 14.77 13.84 -14.47
N ALA A 33 14.92 13.31 -13.25
CA ALA A 33 14.15 13.73 -12.07
C ALA A 33 14.35 15.21 -11.67
N GLY A 34 15.40 15.87 -12.18
CA GLY A 34 15.64 17.30 -11.96
C GLY A 34 14.82 18.25 -12.84
N ASN A 35 13.94 17.75 -13.72
CA ASN A 35 13.08 18.59 -14.53
C ASN A 35 11.94 19.18 -13.70
N VAL A 36 11.84 20.51 -13.68
CA VAL A 36 10.87 21.28 -12.85
C VAL A 36 9.50 21.50 -13.51
N GLY A 37 9.19 20.75 -14.57
CA GLY A 37 7.90 20.86 -15.26
C GLY A 37 6.86 19.88 -14.73
N SER A 38 5.59 20.08 -15.11
CA SER A 38 4.51 19.15 -14.82
C SER A 38 4.36 18.11 -15.93
N VAL A 39 4.20 16.83 -15.56
CA VAL A 39 3.70 15.81 -16.47
C VAL A 39 2.20 16.02 -16.65
N THR A 40 1.74 16.21 -17.89
CA THR A 40 0.33 16.51 -18.18
C THR A 40 -0.45 15.30 -18.71
N ALA A 41 0.25 14.32 -19.26
CA ALA A 41 -0.32 13.06 -19.72
C ALA A 41 0.81 12.03 -19.90
N ILE A 42 0.42 10.76 -20.06
CA ILE A 42 1.30 9.71 -20.54
C ILE A 42 0.87 9.32 -21.96
N THR A 43 1.84 9.02 -22.82
CA THR A 43 1.58 8.45 -24.14
C THR A 43 2.34 7.14 -24.28
N LEU A 44 1.62 6.09 -24.68
CA LEU A 44 2.16 4.78 -24.99
C LEU A 44 2.08 4.56 -26.50
N LEU A 45 3.20 4.22 -27.14
CA LEU A 45 3.22 3.88 -28.56
C LEU A 45 3.94 2.55 -28.79
N MET A 46 3.21 1.55 -29.28
CA MET A 46 3.81 0.30 -29.76
C MET A 46 4.38 0.53 -31.16
N ASP A 47 5.62 0.10 -31.36
CA ASP A 47 6.30 0.10 -32.66
C ASP A 47 6.16 1.44 -33.41
N ASN A 48 6.47 2.54 -32.71
CA ASN A 48 6.40 3.90 -33.22
C ASN A 48 7.08 3.99 -34.61
N GLY A 49 6.29 4.37 -35.63
CA GLY A 49 6.72 4.42 -37.03
C GLY A 49 6.24 3.26 -37.91
N THR A 50 5.60 2.23 -37.33
CA THR A 50 4.99 1.12 -38.08
C THR A 50 3.48 1.26 -38.06
N ALA A 51 2.86 1.26 -39.24
CA ALA A 51 1.39 1.30 -39.34
C ALA A 51 0.82 -0.09 -39.04
N GLY A 52 -0.06 -0.16 -38.04
CA GLY A 52 -0.77 -1.40 -37.75
C GLY A 52 -1.81 -1.75 -38.82
N ASP A 53 -2.03 -3.04 -39.03
CA ASP A 53 -3.01 -3.54 -40.01
C ASP A 53 -4.40 -3.81 -39.41
N GLY A 54 -4.56 -3.64 -38.08
CA GLY A 54 -5.82 -3.79 -37.37
C GLY A 54 -6.25 -5.24 -37.11
N SER A 55 -5.40 -6.23 -37.40
CA SER A 55 -5.63 -7.62 -37.03
C SER A 55 -5.42 -7.86 -35.52
N ALA A 56 -5.71 -9.09 -35.08
CA ALA A 56 -5.48 -9.52 -33.71
C ALA A 56 -4.01 -9.36 -33.28
N ASP A 57 -3.07 -9.55 -34.21
CA ASP A 57 -1.63 -9.39 -33.98
C ASP A 57 -1.24 -7.92 -33.75
N TRP A 58 -2.11 -6.97 -34.11
CA TRP A 58 -1.98 -5.53 -33.85
C TRP A 58 -2.90 -5.03 -32.73
N THR A 59 -3.51 -5.95 -31.97
CA THR A 59 -4.24 -5.61 -30.76
C THR A 59 -3.29 -5.68 -29.57
N ILE A 60 -2.92 -4.51 -29.05
CA ILE A 60 -2.03 -4.39 -27.89
C ILE A 60 -2.87 -4.13 -26.65
N GLN A 61 -2.67 -4.97 -25.63
CA GLN A 61 -3.33 -4.84 -24.35
C GLN A 61 -2.36 -4.27 -23.32
N PHE A 62 -2.85 -3.37 -22.48
CA PHE A 62 -2.10 -2.80 -21.37
C PHE A 62 -2.92 -3.04 -20.10
N ASP A 63 -2.23 -3.40 -19.02
CA ASP A 63 -2.84 -3.56 -17.72
C ASP A 63 -1.82 -3.19 -16.63
N ASN A 64 -2.30 -2.92 -15.41
CA ASN A 64 -1.49 -2.68 -14.22
C ASN A 64 -0.43 -1.57 -14.36
N ILE A 65 -0.80 -0.46 -14.99
CA ILE A 65 0.06 0.73 -15.07
C ILE A 65 0.20 1.33 -13.67
N ARG A 66 1.43 1.33 -13.14
CA ARG A 66 1.76 1.82 -11.80
C ARG A 66 2.94 2.78 -11.81
N LEU A 67 2.87 3.79 -10.94
CA LEU A 67 3.98 4.69 -10.64
C LEU A 67 4.63 4.22 -9.35
N CYS A 68 5.88 3.78 -9.42
CA CYS A 68 6.67 3.41 -8.25
C CYS A 68 7.59 4.57 -7.86
N SER A 69 7.69 4.90 -6.58
CA SER A 69 8.72 5.84 -6.11
C SER A 69 10.09 5.16 -6.24
N ASN A 70 11.10 5.89 -6.72
CA ASN A 70 12.49 5.43 -6.68
C ASN A 70 13.13 5.63 -5.29
N GLY A 71 12.29 5.66 -4.25
CA GLY A 71 12.64 6.09 -2.90
C GLY A 71 11.73 5.43 -1.89
N SER A 72 12.06 4.20 -1.53
CA SER A 72 12.56 3.88 -0.19
C SER A 72 13.08 2.45 -0.23
N SER A 73 14.38 2.31 -0.04
CA SER A 73 15.07 1.03 0.13
C SER A 73 14.68 0.42 1.48
N GLY A 74 13.59 -0.32 1.51
CA GLY A 74 13.28 -1.36 2.49
C GLY A 74 13.27 -2.70 1.75
N GLY A 75 14.28 -3.53 1.99
CA GLY A 75 14.54 -4.73 1.20
C GLY A 75 13.49 -5.83 1.38
N GLY A 76 12.87 -6.22 0.29
CA GLY A 76 12.15 -7.47 0.10
C GLY A 76 11.93 -7.65 -1.40
N SER A 77 12.13 -8.85 -1.94
CA SER A 77 11.95 -9.10 -3.39
C SER A 77 10.47 -9.14 -3.80
N GLY A 78 9.56 -8.76 -2.91
CA GLY A 78 8.13 -8.63 -3.13
C GLY A 78 7.77 -7.24 -3.63
N SER A 79 6.87 -7.16 -4.62
CA SER A 79 6.31 -5.86 -5.02
C SER A 79 5.56 -5.24 -3.85
N GLU A 80 5.92 -4.01 -3.49
CA GLU A 80 5.15 -3.16 -2.57
C GLU A 80 3.73 -2.96 -3.09
N LEU A 81 2.74 -3.15 -2.21
CA LEU A 81 1.32 -3.04 -2.50
C LEU A 81 0.67 -1.83 -1.81
N ALA A 82 1.19 -1.39 -0.67
CA ALA A 82 0.68 -0.22 0.03
C ALA A 82 1.01 1.05 -0.76
N THR A 83 0.09 2.01 -0.71
CA THR A 83 0.28 3.34 -1.29
C THR A 83 0.36 4.38 -0.19
N ASN A 84 1.17 5.42 -0.35
CA ASN A 84 1.31 6.49 0.67
C ASN A 84 1.58 5.91 2.08
N GLY A 85 2.44 4.89 2.16
CA GLY A 85 2.74 4.21 3.41
C GLY A 85 3.54 5.05 4.40
N ASP A 86 4.27 6.04 3.89
CA ASP A 86 5.03 7.04 4.64
C ASP A 86 4.21 8.30 4.98
N PHE A 87 2.94 8.37 4.56
CA PHE A 87 2.02 9.49 4.83
C PHE A 87 2.46 10.87 4.27
N GLU A 88 3.50 10.93 3.44
CA GLU A 88 4.11 12.20 3.01
C GLU A 88 3.28 12.98 1.98
N THR A 89 2.15 12.45 1.53
CA THR A 89 1.14 13.29 0.83
C THR A 89 0.57 14.37 1.76
N GLY A 90 0.64 14.15 3.09
CA GLY A 90 0.08 15.05 4.10
C GLY A 90 -1.45 15.05 4.15
N ASP A 91 -2.09 14.06 3.52
CA ASP A 91 -3.53 13.86 3.48
C ASP A 91 -3.89 12.36 3.51
N ASP A 92 -5.17 12.04 3.37
CA ASP A 92 -5.70 10.67 3.41
C ASP A 92 -5.63 9.94 2.06
N THR A 93 -4.85 10.44 1.09
CA THR A 93 -4.69 9.78 -0.21
C THR A 93 -4.24 8.32 -0.02
N GLY A 94 -5.01 7.38 -0.57
CA GLY A 94 -4.74 5.94 -0.47
C GLY A 94 -5.28 5.28 0.81
N TRP A 95 -5.78 6.05 1.77
CA TRP A 95 -6.24 5.57 3.08
C TRP A 95 -7.73 5.81 3.29
N PHE A 96 -8.42 4.79 3.78
CA PHE A 96 -9.70 4.96 4.45
C PHE A 96 -9.46 5.16 5.95
N ILE A 97 -10.06 6.21 6.49
CA ILE A 97 -9.91 6.60 7.89
C ILE A 97 -11.23 6.35 8.62
N PHE A 98 -11.18 5.53 9.67
CA PHE A 98 -12.33 5.24 10.54
C PHE A 98 -12.10 5.89 11.89
N GLN A 99 -13.05 6.72 12.35
CA GLN A 99 -12.96 7.35 13.66
C GLN A 99 -13.47 6.41 14.77
N ASN A 100 -14.62 5.76 14.53
CA ASN A 100 -15.30 4.78 15.38
C ASN A 100 -15.06 4.91 16.91
N GLY A 101 -15.43 6.05 17.50
CA GLY A 101 -15.32 6.28 18.95
C GLY A 101 -13.94 6.73 19.45
N GLY A 102 -12.96 6.88 18.54
CA GLY A 102 -11.67 7.50 18.78
C GLY A 102 -11.32 8.49 17.66
N THR A 103 -10.02 8.65 17.41
CA THR A 103 -9.47 9.51 16.36
C THR A 103 -8.46 8.75 15.52
N ALA A 104 -8.62 8.84 14.20
CA ALA A 104 -7.62 8.49 13.21
C ALA A 104 -7.33 9.73 12.35
N ALA A 105 -6.09 10.19 12.30
CA ALA A 105 -5.72 11.44 11.65
C ALA A 105 -4.25 11.45 11.22
N LEU A 106 -3.91 12.28 10.24
CA LEU A 106 -2.53 12.57 9.88
C LEU A 106 -1.90 13.46 10.98
N ASP A 107 -0.65 13.21 11.32
CA ASP A 107 0.11 13.93 12.35
C ASP A 107 1.44 14.41 11.76
N ASN A 108 1.75 15.69 11.95
CA ASN A 108 3.02 16.31 11.54
C ASN A 108 3.88 16.74 12.74
N THR A 109 3.53 16.28 13.93
CA THR A 109 4.28 16.59 15.16
C THR A 109 5.24 15.47 15.56
N ILE A 110 4.98 14.24 15.09
CA ILE A 110 5.76 13.03 15.33
C ILE A 110 5.75 12.23 14.02
N SER A 111 6.92 11.81 13.53
CA SER A 111 7.09 10.94 12.37
C SER A 111 8.39 10.12 12.49
N ASN A 112 8.56 9.10 11.65
CA ASN A 112 9.76 8.26 11.56
C ASN A 112 10.38 8.32 10.15
N GLY A 113 10.68 9.53 9.73
CA GLY A 113 10.90 9.84 8.32
C GLY A 113 10.13 11.10 7.99
N GLY A 114 10.52 11.76 6.89
CA GLY A 114 9.80 12.91 6.34
C GLY A 114 9.23 13.90 7.37
N THR A 115 7.94 14.23 7.20
CA THR A 115 7.19 15.21 8.00
C THR A 115 5.91 14.65 8.60
N TRP A 116 5.30 13.63 7.99
CA TRP A 116 3.96 13.16 8.32
C TRP A 116 3.97 11.72 8.83
N SER A 117 2.97 11.37 9.63
CA SER A 117 2.67 10.00 10.03
C SER A 117 1.16 9.82 10.23
N GLY A 118 0.69 8.58 10.33
CA GLY A 118 -0.68 8.28 10.74
C GLY A 118 -0.79 8.20 12.27
N LYS A 119 -1.83 8.78 12.86
CA LYS A 119 -2.07 8.73 14.31
C LYS A 119 -3.44 8.17 14.65
N LEU A 120 -3.44 7.22 15.58
CA LEU A 120 -4.61 6.61 16.19
C LEU A 120 -4.68 6.97 17.68
N THR A 121 -5.84 7.36 18.16
CA THR A 121 -6.08 7.67 19.59
C THR A 121 -7.47 7.21 20.01
N VAL A 122 -7.56 6.44 21.09
CA VAL A 122 -8.85 6.00 21.66
C VAL A 122 -8.77 6.00 23.18
N GLY A 123 -9.90 6.31 23.83
CA GLY A 123 -10.02 6.41 25.28
C GLY A 123 -11.11 5.52 25.87
N ASP A 124 -11.39 5.74 27.15
CA ASP A 124 -12.26 4.89 27.98
C ASP A 124 -13.76 5.00 27.71
N THR A 125 -14.17 5.88 26.79
CA THR A 125 -15.53 5.86 26.20
C THR A 125 -15.74 4.67 25.28
N GLY A 126 -14.66 4.00 24.87
CA GLY A 126 -14.65 2.87 23.98
C GLY A 126 -14.66 3.27 22.50
N GLY A 127 -14.03 2.45 21.67
CA GLY A 127 -13.92 2.67 20.24
C GLY A 127 -12.80 1.86 19.60
N ASN A 128 -12.71 1.98 18.28
CA ASN A 128 -11.65 1.40 17.48
C ASN A 128 -11.38 2.23 16.21
N PRO A 129 -10.72 3.41 16.34
CA PRO A 129 -10.26 4.15 15.18
C PRO A 129 -9.24 3.32 14.39
N ALA A 130 -9.20 3.53 13.07
CA ALA A 130 -8.39 2.71 12.19
C ALA A 130 -7.96 3.43 10.90
N PHE A 131 -6.83 2.99 10.37
CA PHE A 131 -6.40 3.21 8.99
C PHE A 131 -6.58 1.92 8.20
N LYS A 132 -7.11 2.03 6.97
CA LYS A 132 -7.34 0.89 6.09
C LYS A 132 -6.92 1.20 4.66
N GLN A 133 -6.33 0.23 3.97
CA GLN A 133 -6.33 0.19 2.51
C GLN A 133 -7.14 -1.01 2.04
N GLU A 134 -7.86 -0.84 0.94
CA GLU A 134 -8.75 -1.87 0.42
C GLU A 134 -8.34 -2.30 -0.98
N ARG A 135 -8.49 -3.61 -1.26
CA ARG A 135 -8.28 -4.19 -2.59
C ARG A 135 -6.94 -3.87 -3.23
N ILE A 136 -5.89 -3.77 -2.42
CA ILE A 136 -4.52 -3.58 -2.93
C ILE A 136 -4.03 -4.88 -3.57
N GLY A 137 -3.29 -4.76 -4.68
CA GLY A 137 -2.78 -5.90 -5.42
C GLY A 137 -3.84 -6.73 -6.15
N ALA A 138 -5.01 -6.16 -6.46
CA ALA A 138 -5.99 -6.80 -7.35
C ALA A 138 -5.34 -7.29 -8.66
N GLY A 139 -5.67 -8.51 -9.08
CA GLY A 139 -5.03 -9.18 -10.23
C GLY A 139 -3.57 -9.61 -10.03
N THR A 140 -2.92 -9.26 -8.92
CA THR A 140 -1.53 -9.62 -8.60
C THR A 140 -1.45 -10.64 -7.46
N VAL A 141 -2.21 -10.43 -6.39
CA VAL A 141 -2.25 -11.34 -5.24
C VAL A 141 -2.89 -12.66 -5.65
N ALA A 142 -2.27 -13.76 -5.25
CA ALA A 142 -2.73 -15.11 -5.50
C ALA A 142 -2.89 -15.92 -4.21
N ALA A 143 -3.66 -16.99 -4.28
CA ALA A 143 -3.60 -18.02 -3.25
C ALA A 143 -2.17 -18.53 -3.09
N GLU A 144 -1.82 -18.97 -1.87
CA GLU A 144 -0.47 -19.43 -1.49
C GLU A 144 0.60 -18.33 -1.38
N ASP A 145 0.30 -17.08 -1.77
CA ASP A 145 1.20 -15.97 -1.46
C ASP A 145 1.36 -15.79 0.05
N VAL A 146 2.59 -15.46 0.45
CA VAL A 146 2.90 -14.97 1.79
C VAL A 146 2.78 -13.46 1.78
N VAL A 147 1.72 -12.93 2.37
CA VAL A 147 1.54 -11.50 2.59
C VAL A 147 2.34 -11.10 3.83
N GLN A 148 3.15 -10.06 3.74
CA GLN A 148 3.79 -9.40 4.87
C GLN A 148 3.27 -7.98 5.01
N VAL A 149 2.85 -7.62 6.22
CA VAL A 149 2.54 -6.24 6.61
C VAL A 149 3.61 -5.78 7.60
N GLN A 150 4.29 -4.70 7.26
CA GLN A 150 5.32 -4.06 8.08
C GLN A 150 4.99 -2.58 8.25
N PHE A 151 5.25 -2.03 9.43
CA PHE A 151 5.20 -0.59 9.66
C PHE A 151 5.96 -0.23 10.93
N ASP A 152 6.44 1.00 11.01
CA ASP A 152 7.00 1.55 12.23
C ASP A 152 5.89 2.09 13.12
N HIS A 153 6.04 1.93 14.42
CA HIS A 153 5.09 2.46 15.40
C HIS A 153 5.77 3.02 16.65
N ILE A 154 5.15 4.04 17.24
CA ILE A 154 5.48 4.58 18.56
C ILE A 154 4.18 4.90 19.30
N GLY A 155 4.15 4.72 20.61
CA GLY A 155 2.93 5.00 21.34
C GLY A 155 2.88 4.59 22.80
N SER A 156 1.68 4.61 23.35
CA SER A 156 1.39 4.21 24.72
C SER A 156 0.05 3.52 24.82
N VAL A 157 -0.04 2.56 25.74
CA VAL A 157 -1.25 1.80 26.04
C VAL A 157 -1.51 1.78 27.55
N VAL A 158 -2.76 1.96 27.95
CA VAL A 158 -3.22 1.79 29.34
C VAL A 158 -4.30 0.71 29.37
N GLN A 159 -4.01 -0.35 30.13
CA GLN A 159 -4.88 -1.50 30.36
C GLN A 159 -5.74 -1.29 31.62
N PRO A 160 -6.84 -2.06 31.83
CA PRO A 160 -7.35 -3.14 30.98
C PRO A 160 -8.29 -2.67 29.86
N GLY A 161 -8.48 -3.51 28.84
CA GLY A 161 -9.45 -3.32 27.77
C GLY A 161 -8.87 -2.72 26.49
N ALA A 162 -7.55 -2.52 26.43
CA ALA A 162 -6.88 -1.97 25.26
C ALA A 162 -6.33 -3.08 24.35
N ALA A 163 -6.36 -2.87 23.03
CA ALA A 163 -5.68 -3.72 22.06
C ALA A 163 -5.17 -2.90 20.87
N VAL A 164 -4.22 -3.47 20.12
CA VAL A 164 -3.83 -2.99 18.80
C VAL A 164 -3.96 -4.19 17.87
N ASN A 165 -4.77 -4.06 16.82
CA ASN A 165 -5.00 -5.13 15.86
C ASN A 165 -4.46 -4.74 14.49
N VAL A 166 -3.85 -5.71 13.83
CA VAL A 166 -3.53 -5.65 12.40
C VAL A 166 -4.34 -6.76 11.75
N ILE A 167 -5.30 -6.40 10.92
CA ILE A 167 -6.27 -7.34 10.35
C ILE A 167 -6.11 -7.35 8.84
N LEU A 168 -5.94 -8.55 8.27
CA LEU A 168 -5.85 -8.79 6.84
C LEU A 168 -7.15 -9.42 6.34
N PHE A 169 -7.60 -9.01 5.15
CA PHE A 169 -8.78 -9.52 4.49
C PHE A 169 -8.42 -9.96 3.07
N GLY A 170 -8.87 -11.13 2.66
CA GLY A 170 -8.86 -11.52 1.25
C GLY A 170 -10.07 -10.95 0.53
N GLU A 171 -9.88 -10.37 -0.64
CA GLU A 171 -10.96 -9.79 -1.44
C GLU A 171 -11.14 -10.60 -2.72
N GLY A 172 -12.25 -11.34 -2.81
CA GLY A 172 -12.63 -12.09 -4.00
C GLY A 172 -13.81 -11.45 -4.73
N ALA A 173 -14.12 -11.98 -5.92
CA ALA A 173 -15.27 -11.52 -6.70
C ALA A 173 -16.60 -11.73 -5.96
N GLY A 174 -16.65 -12.70 -5.04
CA GLY A 174 -17.80 -12.97 -4.16
C GLY A 174 -17.85 -12.14 -2.87
N GLY A 175 -16.89 -11.23 -2.65
CA GLY A 175 -16.70 -10.48 -1.41
C GLY A 175 -15.51 -10.99 -0.59
N VAL A 176 -15.52 -10.74 0.72
CA VAL A 176 -14.41 -11.10 1.61
C VAL A 176 -14.25 -12.64 1.67
N SER A 177 -13.09 -13.14 1.25
CA SER A 177 -12.78 -14.58 1.20
C SER A 177 -12.12 -15.10 2.47
N PHE A 178 -11.40 -14.25 3.20
CA PHE A 178 -10.93 -14.54 4.54
C PHE A 178 -10.79 -13.26 5.38
N THR A 179 -10.71 -13.44 6.71
CA THR A 179 -10.33 -12.40 7.66
C THR A 179 -9.36 -13.00 8.66
N GLU A 180 -8.19 -12.40 8.79
CA GLU A 180 -7.12 -12.86 9.66
C GLU A 180 -6.64 -11.72 10.55
N VAL A 181 -6.50 -11.97 11.85
CA VAL A 181 -5.82 -11.04 12.77
C VAL A 181 -4.37 -11.50 12.89
N LEU A 182 -3.42 -10.65 12.46
CA LEU A 182 -2.01 -10.98 12.49
C LEU A 182 -1.49 -10.98 13.93
N ASN A 183 -1.08 -12.16 14.40
CA ASN A 183 -0.60 -12.37 15.76
C ASN A 183 0.86 -12.88 15.76
N PRO A 184 1.70 -12.43 16.71
CA PRO A 184 1.40 -11.43 17.75
C PRO A 184 1.18 -10.02 17.14
N GLY A 185 0.39 -9.19 17.82
CA GLY A 185 0.18 -7.79 17.44
C GLY A 185 1.31 -6.86 17.89
N PRO A 186 1.30 -5.58 17.47
CA PRO A 186 2.29 -4.58 17.88
C PRO A 186 2.37 -4.39 19.40
N VAL A 187 3.58 -4.23 19.94
CA VAL A 187 3.81 -3.93 21.36
C VAL A 187 4.21 -2.47 21.50
N LEU A 188 3.30 -1.64 21.99
CA LEU A 188 3.54 -0.19 22.05
C LEU A 188 4.56 0.19 23.13
N GLY A 189 5.46 1.11 22.75
CA GLY A 189 6.44 1.73 23.63
C GLY A 189 6.75 3.17 23.21
N GLY A 190 7.43 3.91 24.10
CA GLY A 190 7.77 5.32 23.91
C GLY A 190 8.92 5.60 22.93
N SER A 191 9.31 4.60 22.13
CA SER A 191 10.32 4.70 21.08
C SER A 191 9.75 4.06 19.82
N TRP A 192 10.19 4.52 18.65
CA TRP A 192 9.87 3.86 17.39
C TRP A 192 10.41 2.42 17.40
N ASP A 193 9.55 1.49 17.01
CA ASP A 193 9.83 0.07 16.79
C ASP A 193 9.10 -0.39 15.52
N THR A 194 9.55 -1.48 14.92
CA THR A 194 8.98 -1.98 13.66
C THR A 194 8.14 -3.22 13.93
N TYR A 195 6.86 -3.16 13.56
CA TYR A 195 6.00 -4.33 13.51
C TYR A 195 6.21 -5.11 12.22
N THR A 196 6.18 -6.44 12.26
CA THR A 196 6.12 -7.28 11.07
C THR A 196 5.20 -8.46 11.33
N GLY A 197 4.13 -8.57 10.55
CA GLY A 197 3.19 -9.68 10.55
C GLY A 197 3.16 -10.34 9.19
N THR A 198 3.02 -11.67 9.16
CA THR A 198 2.92 -12.44 7.91
C THR A 198 1.74 -13.38 7.92
N TYR A 199 1.13 -13.60 6.76
CA TYR A 199 0.09 -14.60 6.57
C TYR A 199 0.23 -15.28 5.21
N THR A 200 0.14 -16.61 5.19
CA THR A 200 0.08 -17.38 3.95
C THR A 200 -1.37 -17.58 3.54
N ILE A 201 -1.73 -17.07 2.37
CA ILE A 201 -3.10 -17.20 1.84
C ILE A 201 -3.39 -18.69 1.59
N PRO A 202 -4.51 -19.24 2.09
CA PRO A 202 -4.80 -20.66 1.90
C PRO A 202 -4.93 -21.04 0.41
N PRO A 203 -4.51 -22.25 0.01
CA PRO A 203 -4.67 -22.72 -1.37
C PRO A 203 -6.12 -22.64 -1.86
N GLY A 204 -6.32 -22.19 -3.10
CA GLY A 204 -7.65 -22.09 -3.72
C GLY A 204 -8.53 -20.94 -3.20
N THR A 205 -7.99 -20.05 -2.36
CA THR A 205 -8.71 -18.85 -1.91
C THR A 205 -8.90 -17.87 -3.08
N ASP A 206 -10.11 -17.34 -3.23
CA ASP A 206 -10.39 -16.27 -4.18
C ASP A 206 -9.92 -14.92 -3.61
N VAL A 207 -8.82 -14.42 -4.14
CA VAL A 207 -8.24 -13.09 -3.86
C VAL A 207 -8.09 -12.28 -5.15
N SER A 208 -8.97 -12.53 -6.12
CA SER A 208 -8.93 -11.88 -7.44
C SER A 208 -9.01 -10.35 -7.37
N GLU A 209 -9.69 -9.83 -6.34
CA GLU A 209 -9.82 -8.40 -6.05
C GLU A 209 -8.74 -7.90 -5.07
N GLY A 210 -7.71 -8.70 -4.79
CA GLY A 210 -6.56 -8.36 -3.96
C GLY A 210 -6.74 -8.66 -2.47
N ILE A 211 -6.11 -7.85 -1.63
CA ILE A 211 -6.25 -7.89 -0.17
C ILE A 211 -6.63 -6.51 0.36
N SER A 212 -7.25 -6.49 1.53
CA SER A 212 -7.41 -5.28 2.33
C SER A 212 -6.67 -5.47 3.65
N PHE A 213 -6.14 -4.40 4.25
CA PHE A 213 -5.59 -4.46 5.61
C PHE A 213 -6.07 -3.29 6.44
N LEU A 214 -6.19 -3.52 7.75
CA LEU A 214 -6.65 -2.57 8.75
C LEU A 214 -5.64 -2.54 9.90
N ILE A 215 -5.19 -1.34 10.28
CA ILE A 215 -4.45 -1.10 11.51
C ILE A 215 -5.37 -0.31 12.44
N GLU A 216 -5.73 -0.89 13.58
CA GLU A 216 -6.65 -0.26 14.54
C GLU A 216 -6.11 -0.29 15.97
N THR A 217 -6.46 0.74 16.74
CA THR A 217 -6.29 0.75 18.19
C THR A 217 -7.66 0.61 18.83
N VAL A 218 -7.79 -0.21 19.87
CA VAL A 218 -9.08 -0.50 20.50
C VAL A 218 -9.02 -0.13 21.98
N CYS A 219 -10.10 0.46 22.48
CA CYS A 219 -10.42 0.43 23.90
C CYS A 219 -11.83 -0.10 24.10
N GLY A 220 -12.00 -1.02 25.04
CA GLY A 220 -13.29 -1.26 25.67
C GLY A 220 -13.70 -0.02 26.47
N ALA A 221 -15.00 0.19 26.66
CA ALA A 221 -15.54 1.27 27.49
C ALA A 221 -15.26 1.01 29.00
N VAL A 222 -13.98 0.98 29.34
CA VAL A 222 -13.42 0.61 30.64
C VAL A 222 -12.64 1.80 31.15
N ALA A 223 -13.01 2.29 32.35
CA ALA A 223 -12.42 3.49 32.95
C ALA A 223 -10.88 3.43 32.94
N GLY A 224 -10.26 4.47 32.38
CA GLY A 224 -8.81 4.59 32.27
C GLY A 224 -8.17 3.85 31.08
N CYS A 225 -8.93 3.08 30.28
CA CYS A 225 -8.41 2.53 29.03
C CYS A 225 -7.98 3.66 28.09
N SER A 226 -6.78 3.56 27.52
CA SER A 226 -6.38 4.44 26.44
C SER A 226 -5.32 3.82 25.55
N VAL A 227 -5.34 4.19 24.28
CA VAL A 227 -4.26 3.91 23.32
C VAL A 227 -3.97 5.18 22.55
N THR A 228 -2.68 5.47 22.36
CA THR A 228 -2.21 6.45 21.37
C THR A 228 -1.08 5.79 20.60
N MET A 229 -1.16 5.79 19.29
CA MET A 229 -0.17 5.18 18.41
C MET A 229 0.03 6.07 17.18
N ASN A 230 1.28 6.43 16.89
CA ASN A 230 1.67 6.90 15.57
C ASN A 230 2.23 5.71 14.78
N ILE A 231 1.90 5.64 13.49
CA ILE A 231 2.38 4.66 12.52
C ILE A 231 3.00 5.37 11.33
N ASP A 232 4.06 4.78 10.77
CA ASP A 232 4.79 5.34 9.63
C ASP A 232 5.45 4.21 8.83
N ASN A 233 5.94 4.52 7.63
CA ASN A 233 6.64 3.59 6.73
C ASN A 233 5.87 2.27 6.53
N VAL A 234 4.55 2.34 6.32
CA VAL A 234 3.72 1.16 6.11
C VAL A 234 4.07 0.51 4.77
N SER A 235 4.39 -0.78 4.83
CA SER A 235 4.75 -1.62 3.70
C SER A 235 3.91 -2.89 3.70
N VAL A 236 3.40 -3.26 2.54
CA VAL A 236 2.73 -4.53 2.30
C VAL A 236 3.37 -5.22 1.10
N THR A 237 3.99 -6.38 1.32
CA THR A 237 4.71 -7.11 0.28
C THR A 237 4.24 -8.54 0.16
N LEU A 238 4.50 -9.15 -1.01
CA LEU A 238 4.23 -10.55 -1.30
C LEU A 238 5.53 -11.33 -1.39
N ASN A 239 5.56 -12.51 -0.77
CA ASN A 239 6.66 -13.48 -0.86
C ASN A 239 8.05 -12.86 -0.57
N PRO A 240 8.22 -12.16 0.57
CA PRO A 240 9.50 -11.55 0.96
C PRO A 240 10.61 -12.55 1.28
#